data_AF-A0A379GIG4-F1
#
_entry.id   AF-A0A379GIG4-F1
#
_cell.length_a   1.000
_cell.length_b   1.000
_cell.length_c   1.000
_cell.angle_alpha   90.00
_cell.angle_beta   90.00
_cell.angle_gamma   90.00
#
_symmetry.space_group_name_H-M   'P 1'
#
loop_
_entity.id
_entity.type
_entity.pdbx_description
1 polymer ?
#
loop_
_entity_poly.entity_id
_entity_poly.type
_entity_poly.pdbx_seq_one_letter_code
_entity_poly.pdbx_strand_id
1 'polypeptide(L)'
;MAEQPLYLSWMSEIQLTNDAITFPHTPIIAYNETFGLRISAWILSIISILMMGYSLYKYRIAVFTSGLSLIWSSGIVLLIAEILNRFAFFIVK
;
A
#
# COMPACT_ATOMS: atom_id res chain seq x y z
N MET A 1 16.71 29.12 4.25
CA MET A 1 16.49 27.87 5.00
C MET A 1 16.44 28.14 6.52
N ALA A 2 15.54 29.01 6.98
CA ALA A 2 15.36 29.29 8.41
C ALA A 2 13.90 29.55 8.80
N GLU A 3 12.94 29.09 7.99
CA GLU A 3 11.51 29.35 8.22
C GLU A 3 10.75 28.12 8.74
N GLN A 4 11.38 26.95 8.68
CA GLN A 4 10.80 25.69 9.13
C GLN A 4 10.57 25.60 10.65
N PRO A 5 11.45 26.13 11.52
CA PRO A 5 11.26 26.01 12.98
C PRO A 5 10.09 26.85 13.50
N LEU A 6 9.93 28.07 12.98
CA LEU A 6 8.83 28.98 13.35
C LEU A 6 7.48 28.45 12.85
N TYR A 7 7.46 27.85 11.65
CA TYR A 7 6.27 27.18 11.14
C TYR A 7 5.90 25.96 11.98
N LEU A 8 6.88 25.15 12.41
CA LEU A 8 6.63 24.01 13.29
C LEU A 8 6.14 24.44 14.69
N SER A 9 6.72 25.49 15.27
CA SER A 9 6.30 25.99 16.59
C SER A 9 4.87 26.54 16.53
N TRP A 10 4.55 27.29 15.47
CA TRP A 10 3.21 27.82 15.23
C TRP A 10 2.16 26.71 15.03
N MET A 11 2.49 25.67 14.25
CA MET A 11 1.60 24.50 14.12
C MET A 11 1.36 23.79 15.46
N SER A 12 2.40 23.61 16.28
CA SER A 12 2.27 22.94 17.58
C SER A 12 1.38 23.71 18.55
N GLU A 13 1.46 25.03 18.53
CA GLU A 13 0.69 25.93 19.40
C GLU A 13 -0.79 25.98 18.98
N ILE A 14 -1.07 25.99 17.68
CA ILE A 14 -2.45 25.99 17.16
C ILE A 14 -3.13 24.64 17.36
N GLN A 15 -2.39 23.53 17.22
CA GLN A 15 -2.93 22.18 17.38
C GLN A 15 -3.35 21.85 18.82
N LEU A 16 -2.80 22.56 19.82
CA LEU A 16 -3.20 22.46 21.22
C LEU A 16 -4.37 23.38 21.58
N THR A 17 -4.52 24.50 20.88
CA THR A 17 -5.46 25.57 21.25
C THR A 17 -6.75 25.52 20.43
N ASN A 18 -6.73 24.86 19.28
CA ASN A 18 -7.83 24.86 18.34
C ASN A 18 -8.05 23.44 17.82
N ASP A 19 -9.13 22.79 18.25
CA ASP A 19 -9.77 21.65 17.54
C ASP A 19 -10.35 22.11 16.18
N ALA A 20 -9.70 23.07 15.53
CA ALA A 20 -10.16 23.74 14.34
C ALA A 20 -9.64 23.02 13.10
N ILE A 21 -10.44 22.06 12.62
CA ILE A 21 -11.13 22.01 11.30
C ILE A 21 -10.26 22.16 10.02
N THR A 22 -8.98 22.54 10.10
CA THR A 22 -8.15 22.94 8.95
C THR A 22 -7.40 21.76 8.35
N PHE A 23 -7.05 20.78 9.16
CA PHE A 23 -6.85 19.42 8.69
C PHE A 23 -8.08 18.66 9.14
N PRO A 24 -8.87 18.06 8.23
CA PRO A 24 -9.93 17.22 8.71
C PRO A 24 -9.26 16.17 9.60
N HIS A 25 -9.82 15.84 10.76
CA HIS A 25 -9.39 14.63 11.48
C HIS A 25 -9.83 13.36 10.72
N THR A 26 -10.57 13.50 9.61
CA THR A 26 -11.09 12.42 8.78
C THR A 26 -10.06 11.59 8.00
N PRO A 27 -8.93 12.08 7.46
CA PRO A 27 -8.02 11.27 6.67
C PRO A 27 -7.19 10.34 7.55
N ILE A 28 -6.88 10.70 8.80
CA ILE A 28 -6.17 9.77 9.72
C ILE A 28 -7.10 8.61 10.13
N ILE A 29 -8.38 8.91 10.36
CA ILE A 29 -9.40 7.92 10.73
C ILE A 29 -9.69 7.00 9.53
N ALA A 30 -9.95 7.57 8.35
CA ALA A 30 -10.14 6.81 7.12
C ALA A 30 -8.87 6.05 6.68
N TYR A 31 -7.68 6.59 6.97
CA TYR A 31 -6.43 5.86 6.81
C TYR A 31 -6.39 4.63 7.73
N ASN A 32 -6.78 4.80 9.00
CA ASN A 32 -6.78 3.69 9.95
C ASN A 32 -7.83 2.62 9.57
N GLU A 33 -9.00 3.03 9.07
CA GLU A 33 -10.05 2.13 8.59
C GLU A 33 -9.60 1.28 7.39
N THR A 34 -8.74 1.83 6.52
CA THR A 34 -8.22 1.15 5.33
C THR A 34 -6.88 0.44 5.55
N PHE A 35 -6.36 0.46 6.78
CA PHE A 35 -5.07 -0.15 7.11
C PHE A 35 -5.06 -1.66 6.83
N GLY A 36 -6.13 -2.37 7.22
CA GLY A 36 -6.26 -3.81 6.99
C GLY A 36 -6.29 -4.20 5.50
N LEU A 37 -6.94 -3.40 4.66
CA LEU A 37 -6.96 -3.59 3.20
C LEU A 37 -5.56 -3.38 2.60
N ARG A 38 -4.79 -2.42 3.12
CA ARG A 38 -3.43 -2.16 2.62
C ARG A 38 -2.43 -3.21 3.04
N ILE A 39 -2.49 -3.67 4.30
CA ILE A 39 -1.59 -4.73 4.76
C ILE A 39 -1.85 -6.05 4.03
N SER A 40 -3.12 -6.38 3.79
CA SER A 40 -3.48 -7.57 3.01
C SER A 40 -3.06 -7.47 1.55
N ALA A 41 -3.26 -6.31 0.90
CA ALA A 41 -2.75 -6.04 -0.43
C ALA A 41 -1.21 -6.20 -0.49
N TRP A 42 -0.48 -5.65 0.48
CA TRP A 42 0.97 -5.78 0.56
C TRP A 42 1.43 -7.23 0.70
N ILE A 43 0.79 -8.00 1.60
CA ILE A 43 1.09 -9.41 1.79
C ILE A 43 0.87 -10.18 0.49
N LEU A 44 -0.25 -9.95 -0.20
CA LEU A 44 -0.55 -10.58 -1.49
C LEU A 44 0.47 -10.22 -2.58
N SER A 45 0.91 -8.96 -2.64
CA SER A 45 1.97 -8.53 -3.57
C SER A 45 3.29 -9.25 -3.30
N ILE A 46 3.71 -9.37 -2.04
CA ILE A 46 4.93 -10.10 -1.67
C ILE A 46 4.80 -11.58 -2.05
N ILE A 47 3.67 -12.22 -1.72
CA ILE A 47 3.42 -13.63 -2.07
C ILE A 47 3.49 -13.83 -3.58
N SER A 48 2.89 -12.94 -4.37
CA SER A 48 2.94 -13.01 -5.83
C SER A 48 4.38 -12.93 -6.35
N ILE A 49 5.19 -11.98 -5.86
CA ILE A 49 6.58 -11.84 -6.27
C ILE A 49 7.40 -13.09 -5.92
N LEU A 50 7.17 -13.65 -4.72
CA LEU A 50 7.84 -14.89 -4.30
C LEU A 50 7.42 -16.09 -5.17
N MET A 51 6.14 -16.22 -5.51
CA MET A 51 5.63 -17.26 -6.42
C MET A 51 6.25 -17.13 -7.81
N MET A 52 6.29 -15.91 -8.36
CA MET A 52 6.92 -15.61 -9.65
C MET A 52 8.41 -15.98 -9.61
N GLY A 53 9.14 -15.51 -8.59
CA GLY A 53 10.56 -15.81 -8.39
C GLY A 53 10.84 -17.30 -8.23
N TYR A 54 10.00 -18.02 -7.49
CA TYR A 54 10.09 -19.47 -7.34
C TYR A 54 9.86 -20.20 -8.67
N SER A 55 8.89 -19.75 -9.47
CA SER A 55 8.65 -20.31 -10.81
C SER A 55 9.90 -20.19 -11.68
N LEU A 56 10.47 -18.99 -11.74
CA LEU A 56 11.65 -18.70 -12.54
C LEU A 56 12.87 -19.47 -12.07
N TYR A 57 13.06 -19.61 -10.77
CA TYR A 57 14.19 -20.36 -10.20
C TYR A 57 14.08 -21.87 -10.48
N LYS A 58 12.91 -22.48 -10.20
CA LYS A 58 12.70 -23.92 -10.29
C LYS A 58 12.55 -24.40 -11.74
N TYR A 59 11.82 -23.66 -12.56
CA TYR A 59 11.53 -24.03 -13.94
C TYR A 59 12.41 -23.30 -14.95
N ARG A 60 13.59 -22.81 -14.54
CA ARG A 60 14.49 -21.98 -15.37
C ARG A 60 14.76 -22.47 -16.80
N ILE A 61 14.76 -23.79 -17.01
CA ILE A 61 15.03 -24.43 -18.33
C ILE A 61 13.74 -24.55 -19.17
N ALA A 62 12.58 -24.60 -18.51
CA ALA A 62 11.27 -24.91 -19.08
C ALA A 62 10.19 -23.95 -18.54
N VAL A 63 10.52 -22.66 -18.47
CA VAL A 63 9.68 -21.62 -17.84
C VAL A 63 8.34 -21.53 -18.55
N PHE A 64 8.34 -21.52 -19.88
CA PHE A 64 7.14 -21.34 -20.70
C PHE A 64 6.29 -22.60 -20.88
N THR A 65 6.71 -23.75 -20.34
CA THR A 65 5.93 -24.99 -20.39
C THR A 65 5.47 -25.39 -18.99
N SER A 66 6.41 -25.73 -18.10
CA SER A 66 6.10 -26.21 -16.74
C SER A 66 5.91 -25.06 -15.75
N GLY A 67 6.62 -23.94 -15.91
CA GLY A 67 6.53 -22.77 -15.02
C GLY A 67 5.40 -21.79 -15.34
N LEU A 68 4.78 -21.92 -16.53
CA LEU A 68 3.84 -20.95 -17.08
C LEU A 68 2.57 -20.81 -16.22
N SER A 69 2.05 -21.93 -15.71
CA SER A 69 0.88 -21.93 -14.82
C SER A 69 1.17 -21.19 -13.50
N LEU A 70 2.36 -21.37 -12.94
CA LEU A 70 2.77 -20.67 -11.71
C LEU A 70 2.98 -19.16 -11.96
N ILE A 71 3.48 -18.79 -13.14
CA ILE A 71 3.61 -17.39 -13.57
C ILE A 71 2.23 -16.76 -13.71
N TRP A 72 1.29 -17.41 -14.40
CA TRP A 72 -0.07 -16.90 -14.55
C TRP A 72 -0.79 -16.72 -13.21
N SER A 73 -0.73 -17.72 -12.34
CA SER A 73 -1.31 -17.62 -11.00
C SER A 73 -0.68 -16.49 -10.19
N SER A 74 0.64 -16.31 -10.25
CA SER A 74 1.31 -15.17 -9.59
C SER A 74 0.83 -13.82 -10.16
N GLY A 75 0.63 -13.71 -11.47
CA GLY A 75 0.11 -12.50 -12.12
C GLY A 75 -1.32 -12.19 -11.70
N ILE A 76 -2.19 -13.19 -11.60
CA ILE A 76 -3.57 -13.02 -11.10
C ILE A 76 -3.57 -12.54 -9.65
N VAL A 77 -2.74 -13.14 -8.79
CA VAL A 77 -2.61 -12.73 -7.38
C VAL A 77 -2.10 -11.29 -7.28
N LEU A 78 -1.14 -10.89 -8.13
CA LEU A 78 -0.63 -9.51 -8.17
C LEU A 78 -1.72 -8.52 -8.59
N LEU A 79 -2.52 -8.89 -9.59
CA LEU A 79 -3.62 -8.07 -10.08
C LEU A 79 -4.65 -7.84 -8.97
N ILE A 80 -5.04 -8.89 -8.25
CA ILE A 80 -5.95 -8.77 -7.10
C ILE A 80 -5.35 -7.86 -6.02
N ALA A 81 -4.07 -8.02 -5.70
CA ALA A 81 -3.38 -7.17 -4.73
C ALA A 81 -3.40 -5.68 -5.14
N GLU A 82 -3.16 -5.40 -6.42
CA GLU A 82 -3.22 -4.05 -6.97
C GLU A 82 -4.63 -3.45 -6.94
N ILE A 83 -5.67 -4.25 -7.23
CA ILE A 83 -7.07 -3.81 -7.10
C ILE A 83 -7.35 -3.40 -5.65
N LEU A 84 -6.95 -4.22 -4.68
CA LEU A 84 -7.14 -3.92 -3.26
C LEU A 84 -6.40 -2.66 -2.83
N ASN A 85 -5.17 -2.48 -3.32
CA ASN A 85 -4.36 -1.30 -3.01
C ASN A 85 -4.99 -0.02 -3.59
N ARG A 86 -5.46 -0.07 -4.84
CA ARG A 86 -6.18 1.05 -5.48
C ARG A 86 -7.51 1.32 -4.78
N PHE A 87 -8.26 0.28 -4.44
CA PHE A 87 -9.51 0.42 -3.72
C PHE A 87 -9.29 1.09 -2.35
N ALA A 88 -8.28 0.67 -1.60
CA ALA A 88 -7.92 1.27 -0.33
C ALA A 88 -7.48 2.74 -0.46
N PHE A 89 -6.88 3.12 -1.60
CA PHE A 89 -6.54 4.51 -1.89
C PHE A 89 -7.77 5.36 -2.21
N PHE A 90 -8.69 4.86 -3.04
CA PHE A 90 -9.84 5.64 -3.52
C PHE A 90 -11.01 5.72 -2.53
N ILE A 91 -11.07 4.84 -1.54
CA ILE A 91 -12.15 4.84 -0.55
C ILE A 91 -11.96 5.88 0.57
N VAL A 92 -10.73 6.33 0.81
CA VAL A 92 -10.42 7.42 1.75
C VAL A 92 -10.84 8.73 1.09
N LYS A 93 -11.94 9.33 1.56
CA LYS A 93 -12.44 10.66 1.17
C LYS A 93 -12.26 11.68 2.29
#